data_AF-A0A6P0SFP0-F1
#
_entry.id   AF-A0A6P0SFP0-F1
#
_cell.length_a   1.000
_cell.length_b   1.000
_cell.length_c   1.000
_cell.angle_alpha   90.00
_cell.angle_beta   90.00
_cell.angle_gamma   90.00
#
_symmetry.space_group_name_H-M   'P 1'
#
loop_
_entity.id
_entity.type
_entity.pdbx_description
1 polymer ?
#
loop_
_entity_poly.entity_id
_entity_poly.type
_entity_poly.pdbx_seq_one_letter_code
_entity_poly.pdbx_strand_id
1 'polypeptide(L)'
;MSPYLILCPGIHDPQLTQDFLASLELSSPWTEKVLIFPAQDYPAYSAIHILEFLQRHIGLVKTPIVLISFSAGVVGAIAAAWGWQLLG
;
A
#
# COMPACT_ATOMS: atom_id res chain seq x y z
N MET A 1 -9.17 -4.07 -15.84
CA MET A 1 -7.79 -3.86 -15.33
C MET A 1 -7.69 -4.53 -13.97
N SER A 2 -6.72 -5.43 -13.76
CA SER A 2 -6.49 -6.03 -12.43
C SER A 2 -5.97 -4.97 -11.47
N PRO A 3 -6.45 -4.93 -10.21
CA PRO A 3 -6.05 -3.93 -9.23
C PRO A 3 -4.60 -4.10 -8.78
N TYR A 4 -4.03 -3.03 -8.21
CA TYR A 4 -2.79 -3.11 -7.44
C TYR A 4 -3.10 -3.50 -5.99
N LEU A 5 -2.28 -4.35 -5.40
CA LEU A 5 -2.29 -4.66 -3.98
C LEU A 5 -1.19 -3.85 -3.30
N ILE A 6 -1.54 -3.05 -2.30
CA ILE A 6 -0.60 -2.21 -1.57
C ILE A 6 -0.61 -2.60 -0.11
N LEU A 7 0.57 -2.95 0.41
CA LEU A 7 0.79 -3.20 1.82
C LEU A 7 1.26 -1.91 2.50
N CYS A 8 0.51 -1.45 3.50
CA CYS A 8 0.84 -0.30 4.34
C CYS A 8 1.21 -0.78 5.75
N PRO A 9 2.51 -1.04 6.01
CA PRO A 9 2.96 -1.56 7.30
C PRO A 9 2.75 -0.58 8.46
N GLY A 10 2.77 -1.14 9.67
CA GLY A 10 2.84 -0.36 10.90
C GLY A 10 4.28 -0.05 11.28
N ILE A 11 4.49 0.27 12.56
CA ILE A 11 5.84 0.46 13.12
C ILE A 11 6.31 -0.89 13.67
N HIS A 12 7.11 -1.61 12.89
CA HIS A 12 7.69 -2.90 13.26
C HIS A 12 8.85 -3.26 12.29
N ASP A 13 9.50 -4.40 12.54
CA ASP A 13 10.52 -4.96 11.64
C ASP A 13 9.93 -5.20 10.22
N PRO A 14 10.58 -4.75 9.13
CA PRO A 14 10.14 -5.00 7.76
C PRO A 14 9.98 -6.49 7.42
N GLN A 15 10.74 -7.38 8.07
CA GLN A 15 10.65 -8.82 7.83
C GLN A 15 9.23 -9.36 8.06
N LEU A 16 8.49 -8.83 9.04
CA LEU A 16 7.11 -9.25 9.30
C LEU A 16 6.17 -8.98 8.12
N THR A 17 6.39 -7.90 7.37
CA THR A 17 5.61 -7.62 6.15
C THR A 17 6.00 -8.53 5.00
N GLN A 18 7.28 -8.90 4.89
CA GLN A 18 7.75 -9.88 3.91
C GLN A 18 7.19 -11.26 4.20
N ASP A 19 7.22 -11.69 5.46
CA ASP A 19 6.66 -12.97 5.89
C ASP A 19 5.14 -13.03 5.63
N PHE A 20 4.43 -11.94 5.95
CA PHE A 20 3.01 -11.82 5.61
C PHE A 20 2.76 -11.95 4.11
N LEU A 21 3.51 -11.22 3.27
CA LEU A 21 3.36 -11.30 1.82
C LEU A 21 3.64 -12.71 1.29
N ALA A 22 4.68 -13.38 1.80
CA ALA A 22 4.98 -14.76 1.44
C ALA A 22 3.84 -15.71 1.82
N SER A 23 3.19 -15.49 2.97
CA SER A 23 2.07 -16.33 3.44
C SER A 23 0.76 -16.13 2.68
N LEU A 24 0.61 -15.03 1.92
CA LEU A 24 -0.60 -14.80 1.12
C LEU A 24 -0.73 -15.73 -0.09
N GLU A 25 0.36 -16.44 -0.46
CA GLU A 25 0.37 -17.38 -1.59
C GLU A 25 -0.29 -16.81 -2.86
N LEU A 26 -0.01 -15.54 -3.15
CA LEU A 26 -0.66 -14.83 -4.25
C LEU A 26 -0.37 -15.51 -5.59
N SER A 27 -1.40 -15.62 -6.42
CA SER A 27 -1.30 -16.11 -7.79
C SER A 27 -1.43 -14.96 -8.80
N SER A 28 -1.03 -15.21 -10.05
CA SER A 28 -1.24 -14.25 -11.14
C SER A 28 -2.73 -13.87 -11.25
N PRO A 29 -3.08 -12.58 -11.41
CA PRO A 29 -2.20 -11.45 -11.76
C PRO A 29 -1.69 -10.63 -10.56
N TRP A 30 -1.92 -11.08 -9.33
CA TRP A 30 -1.62 -10.28 -8.14
C TRP A 30 -0.12 -10.15 -7.87
N THR A 31 0.65 -11.20 -8.16
CA THR A 31 2.11 -11.23 -7.97
C THR A 31 2.85 -10.11 -8.69
N GLU A 32 2.36 -9.67 -9.85
CA GLU A 32 2.97 -8.62 -10.68
C GLU A 32 2.58 -7.20 -10.24
N LYS A 33 1.64 -7.06 -9.30
CA LYS A 33 1.01 -5.79 -8.92
C LYS A 33 0.99 -5.55 -7.41
N VAL A 34 1.95 -6.13 -6.69
CA VAL A 34 2.13 -5.88 -5.25
C VAL A 34 3.12 -4.74 -5.04
N LEU A 35 2.75 -3.78 -4.20
CA LEU A 35 3.61 -2.71 -3.71
C LEU A 35 3.65 -2.72 -2.19
N ILE A 36 4.79 -2.41 -1.59
CA ILE A 36 4.94 -2.27 -0.13
C ILE A 36 5.36 -0.84 0.16
N PHE A 37 4.58 -0.11 0.96
CA PHE A 37 4.94 1.22 1.40
C PHE A 37 6.14 1.15 2.36
N PRO A 38 7.23 1.90 2.12
CA PRO A 38 8.46 1.80 2.91
C PRO A 38 8.35 2.55 4.26
N ALA A 39 7.62 1.97 5.23
CA ALA A 39 7.42 2.58 6.54
C ALA A 39 8.70 2.65 7.41
N GLN A 40 9.81 2.05 6.99
CA GLN A 40 11.13 2.28 7.59
C GLN A 40 11.72 3.64 7.23
N ASP A 41 11.34 4.20 6.07
CA ASP A 41 11.87 5.46 5.55
C ASP A 41 10.90 6.63 5.78
N TYR A 42 9.62 6.34 6.01
CA TYR A 42 8.57 7.34 6.20
C TYR A 42 7.65 6.97 7.37
N PRO A 43 7.01 7.95 8.05
CA PRO A 43 6.05 7.63 9.09
C PRO A 43 4.89 6.79 8.55
N ALA A 44 4.67 5.61 9.12
CA ALA A 44 3.62 4.66 8.72
C ALA A 44 2.22 5.28 8.64
N TYR A 45 1.93 6.25 9.51
CA TYR A 45 0.65 6.94 9.60
C TYR A 45 0.52 8.14 8.64
N SER A 46 1.51 8.41 7.78
CA SER A 46 1.51 9.58 6.91
C SER A 46 0.76 9.33 5.61
N ALA A 47 -0.47 9.86 5.53
CA ALA A 47 -1.32 9.78 4.35
C ALA A 47 -0.67 10.40 3.10
N ILE A 48 0.03 11.52 3.26
CA ILE A 48 0.67 12.25 2.15
C ILE A 48 1.76 11.38 1.51
N HIS A 49 2.66 10.78 2.29
CA HIS A 49 3.71 9.92 1.76
C HIS A 49 3.14 8.66 1.10
N ILE A 50 2.06 8.07 1.63
CA ILE A 50 1.39 6.92 0.99
C ILE A 50 0.76 7.36 -0.33
N LEU A 51 0.11 8.51 -0.39
CA LEU A 51 -0.50 9.02 -1.61
C LEU A 51 0.54 9.32 -2.71
N GLU A 52 1.64 9.98 -2.34
CA GLU A 52 2.78 10.20 -3.24
C GLU A 52 3.38 8.89 -3.74
N PHE A 53 3.51 7.91 -2.85
CA PHE A 53 3.98 6.57 -3.20
C PHE A 53 3.05 5.90 -4.23
N LEU A 54 1.73 5.97 -4.04
CA LEU A 54 0.75 5.42 -5.00
C LEU A 54 0.87 6.12 -6.36
N GLN A 55 0.90 7.45 -6.40
CA GLN A 55 1.01 8.22 -7.63
C GLN A 55 2.29 7.92 -8.40
N ARG A 56 3.42 7.74 -7.69
CA ARG A 56 4.72 7.43 -8.31
C ARG A 56 4.75 6.07 -8.99
N HIS A 57 4.08 5.05 -8.42
CA HIS A 57 4.18 3.68 -8.91
C HIS A 57 3.03 3.23 -9.81
N ILE A 58 1.82 3.77 -9.59
CA ILE A 58 0.61 3.36 -10.32
C ILE A 58 0.28 4.36 -11.45
N GLY A 59 0.73 5.62 -11.32
CA GLY A 59 0.45 6.67 -12.30
C GLY A 59 -1.00 7.17 -12.20
N LEU A 60 -1.79 6.94 -13.25
CA LEU A 60 -3.15 7.49 -13.37
C LEU A 60 -4.10 6.90 -12.32
N VAL A 61 -4.81 7.80 -11.65
CA VAL A 61 -5.61 7.55 -10.42
C VAL A 61 -6.78 6.58 -10.64
N LYS A 62 -7.25 6.43 -11.89
CA LYS A 62 -8.33 5.52 -12.30
C LYS A 62 -8.07 4.03 -12.07
N THR A 63 -6.86 3.63 -11.68
CA THR A 63 -6.54 2.23 -11.45
C THR A 63 -7.07 1.77 -10.09
N PRO A 64 -7.88 0.69 -10.03
CA PRO A 64 -8.37 0.19 -8.75
C PRO A 64 -7.22 -0.31 -7.89
N ILE A 65 -7.30 -0.03 -6.58
CA ILE A 65 -6.31 -0.44 -5.59
C ILE A 65 -6.95 -1.20 -4.45
N VAL A 66 -6.20 -2.10 -3.83
CA VAL A 66 -6.53 -2.78 -2.58
C VAL A 66 -5.43 -2.45 -1.58
N LEU A 67 -5.81 -1.92 -0.42
CA LEU A 67 -4.88 -1.59 0.66
C LEU A 67 -5.03 -2.63 1.79
N ILE A 68 -3.95 -3.31 2.13
CA ILE A 68 -3.85 -4.09 3.37
C ILE A 68 -2.95 -3.29 4.30
N SER A 69 -3.44 -2.97 5.50
CA SER A 69 -2.72 -2.09 6.42
C SER A 69 -2.71 -2.63 7.84
N PHE A 70 -1.65 -2.30 8.58
CA PHE A 70 -1.41 -2.82 9.93
C PHE A 70 -1.14 -1.69 10.93
N SER A 71 -1.74 -1.76 12.11
CA SER A 71 -1.45 -0.84 13.23
C SER A 71 -1.47 0.64 12.80
N ALA A 72 -0.39 1.40 13.04
CA ALA A 72 -0.25 2.80 12.62
C ALA A 72 -0.41 3.03 11.10
N GLY A 73 -0.10 2.03 10.28
CA GLY A 73 -0.30 2.06 8.83
C GLY A 73 -1.77 2.22 8.44
N VAL A 74 -2.72 1.77 9.29
CA VAL A 74 -4.16 1.92 9.04
C VAL A 74 -4.56 3.40 8.95
N VAL A 75 -3.99 4.24 9.83
CA VAL A 75 -4.28 5.68 9.87
C VAL A 75 -3.83 6.37 8.58
N GLY A 76 -2.62 6.05 8.11
CA GLY A 76 -2.09 6.58 6.87
C GLY A 76 -2.88 6.05 5.66
N ALA A 77 -3.14 4.74 5.62
CA ALA A 77 -3.80 4.08 4.50
C ALA A 77 -5.24 4.55 4.29
N ILE A 78 -6.04 4.73 5.35
CA ILE A 78 -7.44 5.17 5.20
C ILE A 78 -7.52 6.60 4.64
N ALA A 79 -6.67 7.51 5.13
CA ALA A 79 -6.62 8.88 4.64
C ALA A 79 -6.05 8.95 3.22
N ALA A 80 -5.04 8.14 2.89
CA ALA A 80 -4.52 8.02 1.53
C ALA A 80 -5.54 7.41 0.56
N ALA A 81 -6.37 6.45 1.01
CA ALA A 81 -7.44 5.88 0.21
C ALA A 81 -8.50 6.94 -0.17
N TRP A 82 -8.88 7.80 0.78
CA TRP A 82 -9.74 8.95 0.49
C TRP A 82 -9.07 9.92 -0.49
N GLY A 83 -7.78 10.23 -0.29
CA GLY A 83 -7.01 11.06 -1.21
C GLY A 83 -6.98 10.48 -2.62
N TRP A 84 -6.72 9.17 -2.75
CA TRP A 84 -6.72 8.45 -4.03
C TRP A 84 -8.08 8.53 -4.70
N GLN A 85 -9.17 8.26 -3.98
CA GLN A 85 -10.53 8.35 -4.51
C GLN A 85 -10.88 9.77 -4.99
N LEU A 86 -10.45 10.80 -4.30
CA LEU A 86 -10.71 12.19 -4.66
C LEU A 86 -9.96 12.63 -5.94
N LEU A 87 -8.81 12.03 -6.23
CA LEU A 87 -8.01 12.37 -7.40
C LEU A 87 -8.51 11.72 -8.71
N GLY A 88 -9.48 10.80 -8.64
CA GLY A 88 -10.22 10.24 -9.78
C GLY A 88 -9.60 9.00 -10.40
#